data_AF-A0A5A7PF95-F1
#
_entry.id   AF-A0A5A7PF95-F1
#
_cell.length_a   1.000
_cell.length_b   1.000
_cell.length_c   1.000
_cell.angle_alpha   90.00
_cell.angle_beta   90.00
_cell.angle_gamma   90.00
#
_symmetry.space_group_name_H-M   'P 1'
#
loop_
_entity.id
_entity.type
_entity.pdbx_description
1 polymer ?
#
loop_
_entity_poly.entity_id
_entity_poly.type
_entity_poly.pdbx_seq_one_letter_code
_entity_poly.pdbx_strand_id
1 'polypeptide(L)'
;MAKTKPGKKDLDSYTIKGTNKVVRPGDCVLMRPSDSDKPPYVARVEKIEADHRNNVKVRVRWYYRPEESIGGRRQFHGAKELFLSDHFDVQSAHTIEGKCIVHTFKNYTKLENVGTEDYFCRFEYKAATGSFTPDRVAVYCKCEMPYNPDDLMVQCEGCKDWFHPSCMGMTIEEAKQLNQFLCSDCSSDDDAKRSMNSSPVSATAEAKMRNGGLCLSHGSFAALPPLRIRRNFYPLAQLTAPSRTQRIMESISVSGEVGGAGGVYSYNALKRLDGLWSSICSASPDESVAAFNLFIRFDVTGLSHVHHSLNLQNRCGFEGKGEIWVNDILNLGILPAKLIDVMRNRLDSLGGVIFEGCSVSHISIYEDAAVVQLADGKILSSRLVIDAMGNFSPVVRQIRCGRKPDGVCLVVGSCCRGFKENTKSDVIFSSASVKRVGQSVAQYFWEAFPAGSGPLDRTTYMFTYLFPEPECPLLEELLEDYWELMPQYQFGDSSGIQSPVSFGGFGSLTRHLGRLSAGIYEAVNGNYLDARSLSLLNPYMDVIQFGPLVKTLGLVMVTRPLIIPSIFKQVGLPVLVDWSGHFLMLGYYTFLSSYIDPLIRPLLSSFPDKTKYIWKQKLNAWKYGAGLDYNLNHTE
;
A
#
# COMPACT_ATOMS: atom_id res chain seq x y z
N MET A 1 -38.46 10.71 49.99
CA MET A 1 -37.98 9.35 49.68
C MET A 1 -38.03 9.12 48.18
N ALA A 2 -36.88 9.18 47.50
CA ALA A 2 -36.79 8.78 46.10
C ALA A 2 -36.97 7.27 46.02
N LYS A 3 -37.99 6.79 45.29
CA LYS A 3 -38.19 5.36 45.03
C LYS A 3 -36.99 4.84 44.25
N THR A 4 -36.19 3.98 44.87
CA THR A 4 -35.12 3.23 44.20
C THR A 4 -35.76 2.40 43.08
N LYS A 5 -35.31 2.59 41.84
CA LYS A 5 -35.75 1.79 40.69
C LYS A 5 -35.38 0.32 40.96
N PRO A 6 -36.32 -0.64 40.82
CA PRO A 6 -36.01 -2.06 40.97
C PRO A 6 -35.03 -2.50 39.87
N GLY A 7 -33.97 -3.20 40.28
CA GLY A 7 -32.85 -3.60 39.42
C GLY A 7 -33.28 -4.59 38.34
N LYS A 8 -32.76 -4.39 37.12
CA LYS A 8 -32.82 -5.39 36.05
C LYS A 8 -32.04 -6.64 36.46
N LYS A 9 -32.54 -7.83 36.14
CA LYS A 9 -31.86 -9.10 36.42
C LYS A 9 -31.38 -9.72 35.11
N ASP A 10 -30.09 -10.03 35.05
CA ASP A 10 -29.50 -10.76 33.92
C ASP A 10 -29.84 -12.25 34.04
N LEU A 11 -30.18 -12.88 32.91
CA LEU A 11 -30.52 -14.29 32.83
C LEU A 11 -29.49 -15.05 31.98
N ASP A 12 -29.10 -16.24 32.42
CA ASP A 12 -28.15 -17.09 31.69
C ASP A 12 -28.80 -17.85 30.52
N SER A 13 -30.13 -18.01 30.55
CA SER A 13 -30.87 -18.74 29.51
C SER A 13 -32.35 -18.36 29.46
N TYR A 14 -32.97 -18.64 28.31
CA TYR A 14 -34.40 -18.48 28.06
C TYR A 14 -34.93 -19.69 27.27
N THR A 15 -36.02 -20.31 27.73
CA THR A 15 -36.70 -21.38 26.99
C THR A 15 -37.80 -20.78 26.11
N ILE A 16 -37.74 -21.06 24.80
CA ILE A 16 -38.73 -20.57 23.84
C ILE A 16 -40.09 -21.17 24.18
N LYS A 17 -41.09 -20.31 24.42
CA LYS A 17 -42.45 -20.73 24.81
C LYS A 17 -43.03 -21.74 23.82
N GLY A 18 -43.53 -22.87 24.34
CA GLY A 18 -44.12 -23.94 23.54
C GLY A 18 -43.11 -24.91 22.93
N THR A 19 -41.82 -24.80 23.27
CA THR A 19 -40.77 -25.73 22.81
C THR A 19 -39.83 -26.11 23.95
N ASN A 20 -39.04 -27.17 23.75
CA ASN A 20 -37.96 -27.55 24.66
C ASN A 20 -36.60 -26.91 24.28
N LYS A 21 -36.58 -25.90 23.40
CA LYS A 21 -35.36 -25.26 22.91
C LYS A 21 -34.94 -24.14 23.86
N VAL A 22 -33.72 -24.28 24.42
CA VAL A 22 -33.11 -23.30 25.33
C VAL A 22 -32.12 -22.41 24.58
N VAL A 23 -32.29 -21.10 24.71
CA VAL A 23 -31.44 -20.04 24.13
C VAL A 23 -30.55 -19.45 25.22
N ARG A 24 -29.27 -19.24 24.90
CA ARG A 24 -28.25 -18.63 25.76
C ARG A 24 -27.54 -17.48 25.02
N PRO A 25 -26.89 -16.55 25.73
CA PRO A 25 -25.97 -15.60 25.10
C PRO A 25 -24.94 -16.34 24.23
N GLY A 26 -24.72 -15.85 23.01
CA GLY A 26 -23.90 -16.45 21.96
C GLY A 26 -24.69 -17.27 20.93
N ASP A 27 -25.90 -17.74 21.25
CA ASP A 27 -26.74 -18.49 20.31
C ASP A 27 -27.25 -17.61 19.16
N CYS A 28 -27.43 -18.22 17.99
CA CYS A 28 -28.13 -17.61 16.85
C CYS A 28 -29.60 -18.04 16.83
N VAL A 29 -30.48 -17.10 16.56
CA VAL A 29 -31.93 -17.29 16.61
C VAL A 29 -32.63 -16.71 15.39
N LEU A 30 -33.77 -17.30 15.04
CA LEU A 30 -34.73 -16.76 14.09
C LEU A 30 -35.76 -15.94 14.85
N MET A 31 -36.00 -14.72 14.39
CA MET A 31 -36.93 -13.77 15.00
C MET A 31 -38.01 -13.37 14.01
N ARG A 32 -39.25 -13.33 14.49
CA ARG A 32 -40.41 -12.97 13.69
C ARG A 32 -40.25 -11.56 13.11
N PRO A 33 -40.42 -11.37 11.79
CA PRO A 33 -40.39 -10.06 11.17
C PRO A 33 -41.68 -9.28 11.47
N SER A 34 -41.63 -7.95 11.32
CA SER A 34 -42.81 -7.10 11.47
C SER A 34 -43.84 -7.31 10.35
N ASP A 35 -43.37 -7.74 9.18
CA ASP A 35 -44.13 -8.03 7.98
C ASP A 35 -44.11 -9.55 7.75
N SER A 36 -45.29 -10.18 7.68
CA SER A 36 -45.42 -11.65 7.57
C SER A 36 -44.93 -12.21 6.24
N ASP A 37 -44.77 -11.37 5.21
CA ASP A 37 -44.34 -11.79 3.88
C ASP A 37 -42.81 -11.90 3.78
N LYS A 38 -42.08 -11.45 4.81
CA LYS A 38 -40.62 -11.53 4.86
C LYS A 38 -40.13 -12.80 5.56
N PRO A 39 -38.96 -13.32 5.18
CA PRO A 39 -38.35 -14.42 5.92
C PRO A 39 -37.99 -13.97 7.35
N PRO A 40 -37.91 -14.90 8.33
CA PRO A 40 -37.48 -14.56 9.68
C PRO A 40 -36.12 -13.87 9.70
N TYR A 41 -36.01 -12.84 10.55
CA TYR A 41 -34.75 -12.16 10.80
C TYR A 41 -33.80 -13.08 11.55
N VAL A 42 -32.50 -12.98 11.26
CA VAL A 42 -31.48 -13.80 11.93
C VAL A 42 -30.69 -12.90 12.87
N ALA A 43 -30.50 -13.32 14.12
CA ALA A 43 -29.77 -12.53 15.09
C ALA A 43 -28.92 -13.39 16.02
N ARG A 44 -27.80 -12.83 16.50
CA ARG A 44 -27.02 -13.41 17.59
C ARG A 44 -27.46 -12.79 18.91
N VAL A 45 -27.76 -13.62 19.91
CA VAL A 45 -28.14 -13.16 21.24
C VAL A 45 -26.88 -12.72 21.98
N GLU A 46 -26.79 -11.45 22.35
CA GLU A 46 -25.65 -10.91 23.10
C GLU A 46 -25.91 -10.96 24.62
N LYS A 47 -27.16 -10.70 25.04
CA LYS A 47 -27.54 -10.68 26.45
C LYS A 47 -29.03 -10.96 26.63
N ILE A 48 -29.41 -11.57 27.75
CA ILE A 48 -30.81 -11.80 28.14
C ILE A 48 -31.06 -11.09 29.47
N GLU A 49 -32.08 -10.22 29.52
CA GLU A 49 -32.46 -9.45 30.70
C GLU A 49 -33.95 -9.67 31.02
N ALA A 50 -34.28 -9.82 32.30
CA ALA A 50 -35.67 -9.78 32.78
C ALA A 50 -35.96 -8.46 33.48
N ASP A 51 -37.13 -7.89 33.17
CA ASP A 51 -37.67 -6.77 33.94
C ASP A 51 -38.31 -7.24 35.26
N HIS A 52 -38.72 -6.28 36.09
CA HIS A 52 -39.37 -6.51 37.39
C HIS A 52 -40.76 -7.16 37.28
N ARG A 53 -41.31 -7.29 36.07
CA ARG A 53 -42.56 -7.99 35.77
C ARG A 53 -42.31 -9.35 35.10
N ASN A 54 -41.07 -9.86 35.13
CA ASN A 54 -40.62 -11.07 34.44
C ASN A 54 -40.82 -11.06 32.91
N ASN A 55 -40.94 -9.89 32.28
CA ASN A 55 -40.84 -9.81 30.82
C ASN A 55 -39.37 -9.93 30.43
N VAL A 56 -39.08 -10.94 29.62
CA VAL A 56 -37.74 -11.23 29.14
C VAL A 56 -37.48 -10.45 27.85
N LYS A 57 -36.41 -9.68 27.84
CA LYS A 57 -35.87 -8.98 26.69
C LYS A 57 -34.51 -9.55 26.33
N VAL A 58 -34.19 -9.55 25.04
CA VAL A 58 -32.92 -10.00 24.51
C VAL A 58 -32.24 -8.83 23.81
N ARG A 59 -30.97 -8.57 24.15
CA ARG A 59 -30.11 -7.71 23.35
C ARG A 59 -29.51 -8.57 22.26
N VAL A 60 -29.68 -8.15 21.02
CA VAL A 60 -29.29 -8.91 19.84
C VAL A 60 -28.36 -8.11 18.94
N ARG A 61 -27.56 -8.83 18.16
CA ARG A 61 -26.75 -8.31 17.05
C ARG A 61 -27.29 -8.91 15.76
N TRP A 62 -27.72 -8.07 14.83
CA TRP A 62 -28.41 -8.53 13.63
C TRP A 62 -27.47 -9.15 12.60
N TYR A 63 -27.91 -10.22 11.97
CA TYR A 63 -27.38 -10.68 10.70
C TYR A 63 -28.25 -10.14 9.57
N TYR A 64 -27.61 -9.57 8.55
CA TYR A 64 -28.28 -9.07 7.36
C TYR A 64 -28.21 -10.13 6.26
N ARG A 65 -29.33 -10.37 5.59
CA ARG A 65 -29.34 -11.12 4.33
C ARG A 65 -28.77 -10.26 3.21
N PRO A 66 -28.22 -10.87 2.14
CA PRO A 66 -27.73 -10.14 0.98
C PRO A 66 -28.73 -9.12 0.42
N GLU A 67 -30.00 -9.50 0.30
CA GLU A 67 -31.11 -8.64 -0.14
C GLU A 67 -31.44 -7.49 0.81
N GLU A 68 -31.06 -7.57 2.08
CA GLU A 68 -31.28 -6.52 3.10
C GLU A 68 -30.11 -5.52 3.16
N SER A 69 -28.98 -5.85 2.49
CA SER A 69 -27.82 -4.96 2.42
C SER A 69 -28.02 -3.84 1.41
N ILE A 70 -27.34 -2.70 1.60
CA ILE A 70 -27.40 -1.55 0.68
C ILE A 70 -26.97 -1.93 -0.75
N GLY A 71 -26.04 -2.89 -0.88
CA GLY A 71 -25.54 -3.36 -2.16
C GLY A 71 -26.40 -4.43 -2.83
N GLY A 72 -27.44 -4.93 -2.15
CA GLY A 72 -28.29 -6.02 -2.62
C GLY A 72 -27.56 -7.36 -2.80
N ARG A 73 -28.33 -8.37 -3.24
CA ARG A 73 -27.79 -9.69 -3.55
C ARG A 73 -26.97 -9.66 -4.85
N ARG A 74 -25.78 -10.25 -4.81
CA ARG A 74 -24.88 -10.43 -5.97
C ARG A 74 -24.77 -11.91 -6.30
N GLN A 75 -24.31 -12.24 -7.50
CA GLN A 75 -24.27 -13.61 -8.02
C GLN A 75 -23.42 -14.58 -7.18
N PHE A 76 -22.39 -14.09 -6.48
CA PHE A 76 -21.53 -14.92 -5.63
C PHE A 76 -22.08 -15.12 -4.21
N HIS A 77 -23.19 -14.45 -3.87
CA HIS A 77 -23.81 -14.60 -2.55
C HIS A 77 -24.63 -15.89 -2.50
N GLY A 78 -24.26 -16.78 -1.58
CA GLY A 78 -24.99 -18.03 -1.39
C GLY A 78 -26.42 -17.80 -0.87
N ALA A 79 -27.32 -18.74 -1.13
CA ALA A 79 -28.71 -18.72 -0.70
C ALA A 79 -28.85 -18.65 0.83
N LYS A 80 -27.92 -19.29 1.55
CA LYS A 80 -27.85 -19.33 3.02
C LYS A 80 -26.80 -18.37 3.60
N GLU A 81 -26.31 -17.42 2.81
CA GLU A 81 -25.32 -16.44 3.26
C GLU A 81 -25.95 -15.33 4.10
N LEU A 82 -25.24 -14.92 5.15
CA LEU A 82 -25.59 -13.83 6.05
C LEU A 82 -24.37 -12.95 6.35
N PHE A 83 -24.61 -11.70 6.73
CA PHE A 83 -23.57 -10.73 7.10
C PHE A 83 -23.72 -10.30 8.55
N LEU A 84 -22.66 -10.44 9.35
CA LEU A 84 -22.69 -10.04 10.75
C LEU A 84 -22.60 -8.52 10.87
N SER A 85 -23.69 -7.85 11.24
CA SER A 85 -23.72 -6.38 11.23
C SER A 85 -23.18 -5.72 12.50
N ASP A 86 -22.91 -4.43 12.49
CA ASP A 86 -22.72 -3.59 13.69
C ASP A 86 -24.04 -3.05 14.29
N HIS A 87 -25.20 -3.51 13.78
CA HIS A 87 -26.51 -3.10 14.25
C HIS A 87 -26.95 -3.96 15.45
N PHE A 88 -27.06 -3.30 16.61
CA PHE A 88 -27.58 -3.88 17.84
C PHE A 88 -28.96 -3.35 18.18
N ASP A 89 -29.81 -4.20 18.74
CA ASP A 89 -31.15 -3.82 19.18
C ASP A 89 -31.59 -4.63 20.42
N VAL A 90 -32.67 -4.20 21.07
CA VAL A 90 -33.30 -4.89 22.20
C VAL A 90 -34.71 -5.30 21.84
N GLN A 91 -34.94 -6.60 21.77
CA GLN A 91 -36.21 -7.20 21.36
C GLN A 91 -36.85 -8.01 22.49
N SER A 92 -38.17 -8.25 22.39
CA SER A 92 -38.86 -9.17 23.31
C SER A 92 -38.44 -10.61 23.03
N ALA A 93 -38.15 -11.41 24.06
CA ALA A 93 -37.79 -12.82 23.84
C ALA A 93 -38.92 -13.64 23.18
N HIS A 94 -40.16 -13.12 23.18
CA HIS A 94 -41.32 -13.74 22.55
C HIS A 94 -41.28 -13.71 21.02
N THR A 95 -40.44 -12.86 20.41
CA THR A 95 -40.30 -12.81 18.96
C THR A 95 -39.39 -13.92 18.43
N ILE A 96 -38.69 -14.65 19.31
CA ILE A 96 -37.85 -15.78 18.92
C ILE A 96 -38.74 -16.97 18.50
N GLU A 97 -38.60 -17.38 17.24
CA GLU A 97 -39.34 -18.52 16.68
C GLU A 97 -38.56 -19.83 16.78
N GLY A 98 -37.22 -19.75 16.72
CA GLY A 98 -36.36 -20.93 16.76
C GLY A 98 -34.89 -20.58 16.92
N LYS A 99 -34.07 -21.63 17.07
CA LYS A 99 -32.60 -21.55 17.01
C LYS A 99 -32.13 -21.94 15.61
N CYS A 100 -31.13 -21.23 15.12
CA CYS A 100 -30.41 -21.56 13.88
C CYS A 100 -28.90 -21.62 14.14
N ILE A 101 -28.14 -22.09 13.16
CA ILE A 101 -26.69 -22.17 13.24
C ILE A 101 -26.09 -21.32 12.13
N VAL A 102 -25.27 -20.33 12.50
CA VAL A 102 -24.49 -19.54 11.54
C VAL A 102 -23.05 -20.03 11.59
N HIS A 103 -22.69 -20.85 10.61
CA HIS A 103 -21.37 -21.45 10.47
C HIS A 103 -20.34 -20.44 9.95
N THR A 104 -19.07 -20.71 10.22
CA THR A 104 -18.00 -20.11 9.43
C THR A 104 -18.02 -20.69 8.02
N PHE A 105 -17.58 -19.94 7.01
CA PHE A 105 -17.55 -20.40 5.62
C PHE A 105 -16.83 -21.75 5.44
N LYS A 106 -15.73 -21.93 6.16
CA LYS A 106 -14.91 -23.17 6.15
C LYS A 106 -15.66 -24.38 6.70
N ASN A 107 -16.54 -24.18 7.69
CA ASN A 107 -17.31 -25.27 8.28
C ASN A 107 -18.55 -25.59 7.44
N TYR A 108 -19.20 -24.55 6.89
CA TYR A 108 -20.37 -24.71 6.02
C TYR A 108 -20.04 -25.52 4.77
N THR A 109 -18.91 -25.25 4.12
CA THR A 109 -18.44 -25.98 2.92
C THR A 109 -18.09 -27.46 3.16
N LYS A 110 -18.04 -27.89 4.43
CA LYS A 110 -17.79 -29.29 4.82
C LYS A 110 -19.05 -30.05 5.21
N LEU A 111 -20.21 -29.40 5.23
CA LEU A 111 -21.46 -30.08 5.56
C LEU A 111 -21.84 -31.03 4.42
N GLU A 112 -22.14 -32.28 4.75
CA GLU A 112 -22.64 -33.25 3.77
C GLU A 112 -24.04 -32.86 3.26
N ASN A 113 -24.86 -32.30 4.15
CA ASN A 113 -26.20 -31.83 3.85
C ASN A 113 -26.46 -30.51 4.59
N VAL A 114 -26.93 -29.50 3.86
CA VAL A 114 -27.29 -28.19 4.42
C VAL A 114 -28.76 -28.23 4.85
N GLY A 115 -29.03 -28.07 6.15
CA GLY A 115 -30.39 -28.01 6.70
C GLY A 115 -31.09 -26.67 6.46
N THR A 116 -32.38 -26.58 6.83
CA THR A 116 -33.14 -25.33 6.74
C THR A 116 -32.60 -24.24 7.65
N GLU A 117 -32.07 -24.65 8.81
CA GLU A 117 -31.54 -23.82 9.90
C GLU A 117 -30.03 -23.53 9.81
N ASP A 118 -29.36 -24.05 8.77
CA ASP A 118 -27.93 -23.84 8.55
C ASP A 118 -27.72 -22.63 7.65
N TYR A 119 -26.94 -21.67 8.18
CA TYR A 119 -26.50 -20.48 7.49
C TYR A 119 -24.98 -20.39 7.56
N PHE A 120 -24.39 -19.49 6.77
CA PHE A 120 -22.98 -19.16 6.91
C PHE A 120 -22.72 -17.67 6.84
N CYS A 121 -21.64 -17.26 7.50
CA CYS A 121 -21.16 -15.89 7.48
C CYS A 121 -19.67 -15.88 7.17
N ARG A 122 -19.28 -15.02 6.21
CA ARG A 122 -17.88 -14.74 5.86
C ARG A 122 -17.53 -13.26 5.84
N PHE A 123 -18.52 -12.40 6.07
CA PHE A 123 -18.35 -10.95 6.08
C PHE A 123 -18.99 -10.33 7.33
N GLU A 124 -18.31 -9.36 7.91
CA GLU A 124 -18.95 -8.35 8.75
C GLU A 124 -19.47 -7.20 7.88
N TYR A 125 -20.55 -6.55 8.33
CA TYR A 125 -21.26 -5.52 7.58
C TYR A 125 -21.50 -4.28 8.46
N LYS A 126 -21.21 -3.08 7.95
CA LYS A 126 -21.52 -1.83 8.66
C LYS A 126 -22.85 -1.28 8.15
N ALA A 127 -23.91 -1.42 8.95
CA ALA A 127 -25.29 -1.13 8.52
C ALA A 127 -25.49 0.31 8.03
N ALA A 128 -24.78 1.27 8.63
CA ALA A 128 -24.88 2.68 8.25
C ALA A 128 -24.17 3.04 6.93
N THR A 129 -23.09 2.34 6.59
CA THR A 129 -22.23 2.70 5.43
C THR A 129 -22.30 1.71 4.28
N GLY A 130 -22.83 0.51 4.52
CA GLY A 130 -22.84 -0.56 3.52
C GLY A 130 -21.48 -1.24 3.31
N SER A 131 -20.46 -0.91 4.13
CA SER A 131 -19.12 -1.47 3.99
C SER A 131 -19.01 -2.89 4.55
N PHE A 132 -18.14 -3.70 3.93
CA PHE A 132 -17.90 -5.10 4.29
C PHE A 132 -16.49 -5.30 4.84
N THR A 133 -16.33 -6.25 5.77
CA THR A 133 -15.02 -6.70 6.28
C THR A 133 -14.93 -8.23 6.19
N PRO A 134 -13.93 -8.81 5.51
CA PRO A 134 -12.91 -8.13 4.71
C PRO A 134 -13.50 -7.44 3.47
N ASP A 135 -12.85 -6.38 3.01
CA ASP A 135 -13.22 -5.62 1.81
C ASP A 135 -12.84 -6.33 0.50
N ARG A 136 -12.09 -7.44 0.61
CA ARG A 136 -11.54 -8.23 -0.48
C ARG A 136 -11.65 -9.72 -0.18
N VAL A 137 -12.07 -10.49 -1.18
CA VAL A 137 -12.14 -11.96 -1.12
C VAL A 137 -11.52 -12.56 -2.37
N ALA A 138 -10.89 -13.72 -2.19
CA ALA A 138 -10.27 -14.47 -3.28
C ALA A 138 -11.31 -14.79 -4.35
N VAL A 139 -10.92 -14.62 -5.62
CA VAL A 139 -11.76 -14.90 -6.78
C VAL A 139 -11.24 -16.10 -7.54
N TYR A 140 -12.14 -16.72 -8.29
CA TYR A 140 -11.86 -17.91 -9.08
C TYR A 140 -12.49 -17.76 -10.46
N CYS A 141 -12.11 -18.66 -11.36
CA CYS A 141 -12.61 -18.75 -12.73
C CYS A 141 -12.27 -17.52 -13.59
N LYS A 142 -12.58 -17.59 -14.87
CA LYS A 142 -12.45 -16.47 -15.83
C LYS A 142 -13.41 -15.31 -15.54
N CYS A 143 -14.47 -15.56 -14.76
CA CYS A 143 -15.41 -14.51 -14.35
C CYS A 143 -14.91 -13.69 -13.17
N GLU A 144 -13.79 -14.09 -12.53
CA GLU A 144 -13.18 -13.37 -11.41
C GLU A 144 -14.15 -13.06 -10.28
N MET A 145 -14.98 -14.05 -9.92
CA MET A 145 -15.96 -13.92 -8.85
C MET A 145 -15.53 -14.69 -7.60
N PRO A 146 -15.91 -14.22 -6.40
CA PRO A 146 -15.75 -15.00 -5.18
C PRO A 146 -16.49 -16.33 -5.28
N TYR A 147 -15.99 -17.36 -4.60
CA TYR A 147 -16.61 -18.68 -4.62
C TYR A 147 -18.02 -18.65 -4.01
N ASN A 148 -19.02 -19.07 -4.77
CA ASN A 148 -20.37 -19.32 -4.29
C ASN A 148 -20.52 -20.80 -3.91
N PRO A 149 -20.83 -21.15 -2.65
CA PRO A 149 -20.95 -22.55 -2.24
C PRO A 149 -22.11 -23.30 -2.92
N ASP A 150 -23.06 -22.58 -3.53
CA ASP A 150 -24.18 -23.20 -4.24
C ASP A 150 -23.83 -23.56 -5.69
N ASP A 151 -22.74 -23.00 -6.23
CA ASP A 151 -22.32 -23.20 -7.63
C ASP A 151 -21.24 -24.30 -7.72
N LEU A 152 -21.42 -25.21 -8.68
CA LEU A 152 -20.41 -26.25 -8.95
C LEU A 152 -19.19 -25.63 -9.64
N MET A 153 -18.00 -25.98 -9.15
CA MET A 153 -16.72 -25.64 -9.79
C MET A 153 -15.86 -26.89 -10.00
N VAL A 154 -15.06 -26.89 -11.06
CA VAL A 154 -14.07 -27.93 -11.38
C VAL A 154 -12.65 -27.37 -11.34
N GLN A 155 -11.70 -28.13 -10.81
CA GLN A 155 -10.31 -27.71 -10.69
C GLN A 155 -9.48 -28.16 -11.90
N CYS A 156 -8.73 -27.23 -12.50
CA CYS A 156 -7.79 -27.55 -13.57
C CYS A 156 -6.54 -28.26 -13.03
N GLU A 157 -6.11 -29.35 -13.66
CA GLU A 157 -4.92 -30.08 -13.23
C GLU A 157 -3.61 -29.32 -13.48
N GLY A 158 -3.57 -28.46 -14.50
CA GLY A 158 -2.40 -27.64 -14.84
C GLY A 158 -2.22 -26.47 -13.88
N CYS A 159 -3.12 -25.48 -13.95
CA CYS A 159 -2.99 -24.25 -13.16
C CYS A 159 -3.51 -24.35 -11.72
N LYS A 160 -4.20 -25.44 -11.35
CA LYS A 160 -4.85 -25.65 -10.04
C LYS A 160 -5.94 -24.62 -9.68
N ASP A 161 -6.37 -23.80 -10.62
CA ASP A 161 -7.48 -22.84 -10.48
C ASP A 161 -8.84 -23.54 -10.70
N TRP A 162 -9.92 -22.91 -10.23
CA TRP A 162 -11.28 -23.44 -10.23
C TRP A 162 -12.15 -22.72 -11.25
N PHE A 163 -12.96 -23.47 -11.99
CA PHE A 163 -13.78 -22.93 -13.07
C PHE A 163 -15.23 -23.39 -12.97
N HIS A 164 -16.15 -22.48 -13.27
CA HIS A 164 -17.55 -22.85 -13.48
C HIS A 164 -17.68 -23.61 -14.81
N PRO A 165 -18.42 -24.73 -14.85
CA PRO A 165 -18.69 -25.46 -16.09
C PRO A 165 -19.20 -24.56 -17.22
N SER A 166 -20.18 -23.69 -16.92
CA SER A 166 -20.75 -22.75 -17.88
C SER A 166 -19.73 -21.75 -18.45
N CYS A 167 -18.79 -21.25 -17.64
CA CYS A 167 -17.72 -20.37 -18.09
C CYS A 167 -16.68 -21.07 -18.99
N MET A 168 -16.65 -22.40 -18.97
CA MET A 168 -15.79 -23.23 -19.81
C MET A 168 -16.55 -23.85 -20.99
N GLY A 169 -17.81 -23.47 -21.20
CA GLY A 169 -18.64 -23.98 -22.30
C GLY A 169 -19.07 -25.44 -22.14
N MET A 170 -19.14 -25.94 -20.90
CA MET A 170 -19.57 -27.30 -20.57
C MET A 170 -20.80 -27.30 -19.66
N THR A 171 -21.58 -28.36 -19.72
CA THR A 171 -22.72 -28.60 -18.84
C THR A 171 -22.29 -29.15 -17.47
N ILE A 172 -23.18 -29.09 -16.48
CA ILE A 172 -22.91 -29.61 -15.13
C ILE A 172 -22.76 -31.14 -15.17
N GLU A 173 -23.52 -31.81 -16.03
CA GLU A 173 -23.50 -33.25 -16.24
C GLU A 173 -22.17 -33.71 -16.83
N GLU A 174 -21.69 -33.00 -17.86
CA GLU A 174 -20.37 -33.24 -18.45
C GLU A 174 -19.26 -33.03 -17.43
N ALA A 175 -19.32 -31.92 -16.67
CA ALA A 175 -18.32 -31.61 -15.64
C ALA A 175 -18.22 -32.69 -14.54
N LYS A 176 -19.34 -33.32 -14.16
CA LYS A 176 -19.37 -34.42 -13.18
C LYS A 176 -18.78 -35.72 -13.72
N GLN A 177 -18.70 -35.89 -15.04
CA GLN A 177 -18.16 -37.09 -15.69
C GLN A 177 -16.68 -36.96 -16.08
N LEU A 178 -16.08 -35.78 -15.89
CA LEU A 178 -14.65 -35.56 -16.17
C LEU A 178 -13.77 -36.22 -15.11
N ASN A 179 -12.88 -37.12 -15.56
CA ASN A 179 -11.83 -37.68 -14.70
C ASN A 179 -10.66 -36.73 -14.50
N GLN A 180 -10.30 -35.96 -15.55
CA GLN A 180 -9.25 -34.96 -15.54
C GLN A 180 -9.73 -33.74 -16.33
N PHE A 181 -9.45 -32.54 -15.80
CA PHE A 181 -9.85 -31.28 -16.44
C PHE A 181 -8.62 -30.38 -16.66
N LEU A 182 -8.46 -29.89 -17.88
CA LEU A 182 -7.49 -28.85 -18.25
C LEU A 182 -8.25 -27.64 -18.78
N CYS A 183 -7.92 -26.44 -18.29
CA CYS A 183 -8.52 -25.21 -18.79
C CYS A 183 -7.95 -24.86 -20.18
N SER A 184 -8.64 -23.97 -20.90
CA SER A 184 -8.24 -23.52 -22.25
C SER A 184 -6.80 -23.03 -22.31
N ASP A 185 -6.34 -22.34 -21.26
CA ASP A 185 -5.01 -21.73 -21.20
C ASP A 185 -3.92 -22.81 -21.03
N CYS A 186 -4.24 -23.92 -20.36
CA CYS A 186 -3.33 -25.05 -20.20
C CYS A 186 -3.42 -26.04 -21.37
N SER A 187 -4.55 -26.10 -22.07
CA SER A 187 -4.73 -26.98 -23.24
C SER A 187 -3.92 -26.50 -24.44
N SER A 188 -3.67 -25.20 -24.59
CA SER A 188 -2.90 -24.63 -25.71
C SER A 188 -1.38 -24.84 -25.61
N ASP A 189 -0.85 -25.16 -24.42
CA ASP A 189 0.59 -25.37 -24.20
C ASP A 189 1.06 -26.79 -24.59
N ASP A 190 0.16 -27.78 -24.63
CA ASP A 190 0.49 -29.15 -25.04
C ASP A 190 0.68 -29.30 -26.57
N ASP A 191 -0.07 -28.53 -27.37
CA ASP A 191 0.07 -28.54 -28.83
C ASP A 191 1.45 -27.99 -29.28
N ALA A 192 2.02 -27.05 -28.54
CA ALA A 192 3.36 -26.53 -28.79
C ALA A 192 4.48 -27.56 -28.55
N LYS A 193 4.25 -28.57 -27.69
CA LYS A 193 5.22 -29.65 -27.40
C LYS A 193 5.06 -30.87 -28.30
N ARG A 194 3.92 -31.04 -28.98
CA ARG A 194 3.69 -32.14 -29.94
C ARG A 194 4.22 -31.88 -31.35
N SER A 195 4.56 -30.63 -31.69
CA SER A 195 5.12 -30.24 -32.99
C SER A 195 6.60 -30.61 -33.21
N MET A 196 7.30 -31.13 -32.19
CA MET A 196 8.68 -31.59 -32.32
C MET A 196 8.81 -33.06 -31.92
N ASN A 197 8.25 -33.96 -32.74
CA ASN A 197 8.79 -35.30 -33.01
C ASN A 197 8.00 -35.99 -34.14
N SER A 198 8.66 -36.09 -35.31
CA SER A 198 8.48 -37.04 -36.44
C SER A 198 7.10 -37.27 -37.10
N SER A 199 7.08 -37.13 -38.43
CA SER A 199 6.04 -37.54 -39.41
C SER A 199 5.94 -39.07 -39.61
N PRO A 200 5.13 -39.60 -40.57
CA PRO A 200 3.73 -39.99 -40.42
C PRO A 200 3.50 -41.50 -40.65
N VAL A 201 2.46 -42.10 -40.05
CA VAL A 201 1.88 -43.37 -40.54
C VAL A 201 0.35 -43.30 -40.48
N SER A 202 -0.25 -43.65 -41.62
CA SER A 202 -1.69 -43.65 -41.90
C SER A 202 -2.46 -44.84 -41.29
N ALA A 203 -3.77 -44.62 -41.21
CA ALA A 203 -4.88 -45.54 -41.52
C ALA A 203 -5.62 -46.28 -40.38
N THR A 204 -6.94 -46.04 -40.42
CA THR A 204 -8.08 -46.97 -40.26
C THR A 204 -8.58 -47.40 -38.88
N ALA A 205 -9.81 -46.93 -38.61
CA ALA A 205 -11.00 -47.57 -38.01
C ALA A 205 -10.87 -48.95 -37.35
N GLU A 206 -11.49 -49.10 -36.17
CA GLU A 206 -12.69 -49.93 -35.96
C GLU A 206 -13.14 -49.95 -34.48
N ALA A 207 -14.46 -50.07 -34.30
CA ALA A 207 -15.17 -50.10 -33.03
C ALA A 207 -15.18 -51.50 -32.38
N LYS A 208 -15.26 -51.58 -31.04
CA LYS A 208 -16.01 -52.68 -30.38
C LYS A 208 -16.43 -52.37 -28.94
N MET A 209 -17.73 -52.56 -28.71
CA MET A 209 -18.47 -52.50 -27.45
C MET A 209 -18.26 -53.69 -26.50
N ARG A 210 -18.75 -53.49 -25.26
CA ARG A 210 -19.31 -54.40 -24.24
C ARG A 210 -18.36 -54.69 -23.06
N ASN A 211 -18.78 -54.70 -21.79
CA ASN A 211 -20.11 -54.65 -21.17
C ASN A 211 -19.98 -54.31 -19.66
N GLY A 212 -20.97 -53.58 -19.12
CA GLY A 212 -21.63 -53.88 -17.83
C GLY A 212 -20.90 -53.63 -16.50
N GLY A 213 -21.39 -52.65 -15.73
CA GLY A 213 -21.15 -52.56 -14.29
C GLY A 213 -21.62 -51.24 -13.68
N LEU A 214 -22.92 -51.11 -13.40
CA LEU A 214 -23.43 -50.05 -12.53
C LEU A 214 -22.81 -50.18 -11.13
N CYS A 215 -22.20 -49.09 -10.64
CA CYS A 215 -22.17 -48.77 -9.22
C CYS A 215 -22.45 -47.28 -9.05
N LEU A 216 -23.68 -46.98 -8.64
CA LEU A 216 -24.06 -45.71 -8.04
C LEU A 216 -23.39 -45.62 -6.66
N SER A 217 -22.42 -44.72 -6.51
CA SER A 217 -22.00 -44.27 -5.18
C SER A 217 -21.41 -42.87 -5.22
N HIS A 218 -22.16 -41.96 -4.62
CA HIS A 218 -21.71 -40.89 -3.71
C HIS A 218 -20.75 -39.83 -4.24
N GLY A 219 -21.30 -38.60 -4.28
CA GLY A 219 -20.58 -37.36 -4.47
C GLY A 219 -19.46 -37.22 -3.45
N SER A 220 -18.24 -37.12 -3.95
CA SER A 220 -17.15 -36.49 -3.23
C SER A 220 -17.20 -35.01 -3.57
N PHE A 221 -17.73 -34.19 -2.65
CA PHE A 221 -17.47 -32.76 -2.67
C PHE A 221 -15.96 -32.58 -2.53
N ALA A 222 -15.37 -31.99 -3.58
CA ALA A 222 -13.94 -31.79 -3.64
C ALA A 222 -13.46 -30.93 -2.46
N ALA A 223 -12.32 -31.33 -1.89
CA ALA A 223 -11.65 -30.60 -0.83
C ALA A 223 -11.41 -29.14 -1.21
N LEU A 224 -11.43 -28.24 -0.20
CA LEU A 224 -11.08 -26.82 -0.34
C LEU A 224 -9.89 -26.62 -1.29
N PRO A 225 -9.97 -25.66 -2.24
CA PRO A 225 -8.82 -25.28 -3.06
C PRO A 225 -7.58 -25.04 -2.20
N PRO A 226 -6.44 -25.71 -2.43
CA PRO A 226 -5.17 -25.25 -1.86
C PRO A 226 -4.83 -23.88 -2.44
N LEU A 227 -4.32 -22.99 -1.58
CA LEU A 227 -3.95 -21.61 -1.89
C LEU A 227 -2.77 -21.56 -2.88
N ARG A 228 -3.04 -21.63 -4.19
CA ARG A 228 -2.15 -21.11 -5.23
C ARG A 228 -2.96 -20.17 -6.12
N ILE A 229 -2.79 -18.89 -5.84
CA ILE A 229 -3.72 -17.80 -6.13
C ILE A 229 -3.28 -17.10 -7.43
N ARG A 230 -4.13 -17.04 -8.46
CA ARG A 230 -4.17 -15.86 -9.36
C ARG A 230 -4.58 -14.68 -8.46
N ARG A 231 -3.70 -13.69 -8.25
CA ARG A 231 -3.80 -12.61 -7.24
C ARG A 231 -4.89 -11.56 -7.53
N ASN A 232 -6.09 -12.00 -7.90
CA ASN A 232 -7.24 -11.13 -8.14
C ASN A 232 -8.20 -11.21 -6.93
N PHE A 233 -8.79 -10.08 -6.54
CA PHE A 233 -9.68 -9.96 -5.40
C PHE A 233 -10.89 -9.12 -5.81
N TYR A 234 -12.10 -9.55 -5.48
CA TYR A 234 -13.31 -8.82 -5.82
C TYR A 234 -13.58 -7.71 -4.78
N PRO A 235 -13.68 -6.43 -5.18
CA PRO A 235 -14.04 -5.33 -4.28
C PRO A 235 -15.56 -5.20 -4.11
N LEU A 236 -16.03 -5.06 -2.86
CA LEU A 236 -17.46 -5.09 -2.53
C LEU A 236 -18.18 -3.71 -2.56
N ALA A 237 -17.52 -2.61 -2.97
CA ALA A 237 -18.13 -1.26 -3.03
C ALA A 237 -18.90 -0.97 -4.35
N GLN A 238 -19.86 -0.03 -4.31
CA GLN A 238 -20.81 0.35 -5.39
C GLN A 238 -20.16 0.94 -6.66
N LEU A 239 -20.74 0.60 -7.82
CA LEU A 239 -20.30 0.94 -9.18
C LEU A 239 -20.61 2.39 -9.58
N THR A 240 -19.59 3.24 -9.55
CA THR A 240 -19.38 4.21 -10.63
C THR A 240 -18.74 3.46 -11.81
N ALA A 241 -18.94 3.90 -13.05
CA ALA A 241 -18.22 3.32 -14.18
C ALA A 241 -16.71 3.40 -13.90
N PRO A 242 -15.95 2.29 -14.06
CA PRO A 242 -14.55 2.27 -13.69
C PRO A 242 -13.79 3.33 -14.50
N SER A 243 -12.98 4.13 -13.81
CA SER A 243 -12.14 5.15 -14.44
C SER A 243 -11.24 4.51 -15.51
N ARG A 244 -10.71 5.30 -16.45
CA ARG A 244 -9.77 4.77 -17.44
C ARG A 244 -8.54 4.24 -16.72
N THR A 245 -8.09 4.93 -15.69
CA THR A 245 -7.08 4.47 -14.73
C THR A 245 -7.42 3.11 -14.14
N GLN A 246 -8.63 2.92 -13.62
CA GLN A 246 -9.07 1.63 -13.07
C GLN A 246 -9.01 0.52 -14.12
N ARG A 247 -9.61 0.73 -15.28
CA ARG A 247 -9.63 -0.25 -16.37
C ARG A 247 -8.22 -0.62 -16.85
N ILE A 248 -7.35 0.38 -17.00
CA ILE A 248 -5.95 0.19 -17.38
C ILE A 248 -5.24 -0.65 -16.33
N MET A 249 -5.28 -0.24 -15.06
CA MET A 249 -4.57 -0.91 -13.97
C MET A 249 -5.05 -2.35 -13.74
N GLU A 250 -6.34 -2.63 -13.95
CA GLU A 250 -6.94 -3.96 -13.83
C GLU A 250 -6.68 -4.84 -15.06
N SER A 251 -6.47 -4.26 -16.25
CA SER A 251 -6.19 -5.01 -17.49
C SER A 251 -4.77 -5.56 -17.61
N ILE A 252 -3.85 -5.13 -16.73
CA ILE A 252 -2.43 -5.49 -16.81
C ILE A 252 -2.18 -6.80 -16.07
N SER A 253 -1.68 -7.80 -16.79
CA SER A 253 -1.16 -9.02 -16.16
C SER A 253 0.13 -8.70 -15.41
N VAL A 254 0.10 -8.77 -14.08
CA VAL A 254 1.30 -8.61 -13.23
C VAL A 254 2.13 -9.90 -13.31
N SER A 255 2.81 -10.11 -14.44
CA SER A 255 3.80 -11.17 -14.59
C SER A 255 5.20 -10.55 -14.60
N GLY A 256 5.91 -10.69 -13.49
CA GLY A 256 7.26 -10.15 -13.29
C GLY A 256 7.29 -8.85 -12.49
N GLU A 257 8.23 -8.79 -11.55
CA GLU A 257 8.56 -7.58 -10.79
C GLU A 257 9.34 -6.61 -11.67
N VAL A 258 8.70 -5.53 -12.12
CA VAL A 258 9.46 -4.33 -12.52
C VAL A 258 9.54 -3.41 -11.32
N GLY A 259 10.63 -3.57 -10.57
CA GLY A 259 10.90 -2.82 -9.34
C GLY A 259 11.22 -1.36 -9.63
N GLY A 260 10.23 -0.48 -9.52
CA GLY A 260 10.46 0.86 -8.98
C GLY A 260 10.43 0.80 -7.45
N ALA A 261 11.21 1.64 -6.80
CA ALA A 261 11.20 1.71 -5.34
C ALA A 261 9.83 2.23 -4.87
N GLY A 262 8.99 1.34 -4.33
CA GLY A 262 7.74 1.69 -3.64
C GLY A 262 6.51 1.96 -4.53
N GLY A 263 6.52 1.55 -5.81
CA GLY A 263 5.40 1.76 -6.73
C GLY A 263 4.12 1.01 -6.33
N VAL A 264 2.99 1.65 -6.59
CA VAL A 264 1.65 1.08 -6.42
C VAL A 264 1.25 0.36 -7.71
N TYR A 265 1.22 -0.98 -7.66
CA TYR A 265 0.98 -1.82 -8.85
C TYR A 265 -0.48 -2.27 -9.04
N SER A 266 -1.39 -1.90 -8.12
CA SER A 266 -2.81 -2.21 -8.24
C SER A 266 -3.66 -0.98 -7.98
N TYR A 267 -4.78 -0.85 -8.68
CA TYR A 267 -5.76 0.22 -8.46
C TYR A 267 -6.18 0.32 -6.99
N ASN A 268 -6.33 -0.83 -6.38
CA ASN A 268 -6.65 -1.01 -4.98
C ASN A 268 -5.58 -0.50 -4.00
N ALA A 269 -4.31 -0.46 -4.41
CA ALA A 269 -3.24 0.16 -3.64
C ALA A 269 -3.18 1.67 -3.93
N LEU A 270 -3.57 2.12 -5.12
CA LEU A 270 -3.68 3.54 -5.50
C LEU A 270 -4.71 4.24 -4.62
N LYS A 271 -5.87 3.61 -4.44
CA LYS A 271 -6.91 4.13 -3.54
C LYS A 271 -6.50 4.24 -2.08
N ARG A 272 -5.65 3.33 -1.59
CA ARG A 272 -5.08 3.47 -0.24
C ARG A 272 -4.12 4.67 -0.16
N LEU A 273 -3.34 4.90 -1.21
CA LEU A 273 -2.44 6.03 -1.28
C LEU A 273 -3.21 7.35 -1.38
N ASP A 274 -4.29 7.41 -2.16
CA ASP A 274 -5.23 8.54 -2.17
C ASP A 274 -5.82 8.81 -0.79
N GLY A 275 -6.28 7.76 -0.08
CA GLY A 275 -6.80 7.92 1.28
C GLY A 275 -5.76 8.45 2.27
N LEU A 276 -4.50 7.99 2.16
CA LEU A 276 -3.38 8.51 2.96
C LEU A 276 -3.08 9.97 2.61
N TRP A 277 -3.11 10.32 1.32
CA TRP A 277 -2.90 11.69 0.84
C TRP A 277 -3.99 12.64 1.35
N SER A 278 -5.26 12.29 1.19
CA SER A 278 -6.40 13.07 1.70
C SER A 278 -6.33 13.25 3.22
N SER A 279 -5.86 12.23 3.96
CA SER A 279 -5.63 12.33 5.40
C SER A 279 -4.53 13.34 5.75
N ILE A 280 -3.46 13.44 4.96
CA ILE A 280 -2.40 14.44 5.16
C ILE A 280 -2.94 15.84 4.85
N CYS A 281 -3.68 16.00 3.75
CA CYS A 281 -4.30 17.28 3.39
C CYS A 281 -5.33 17.77 4.43
N SER A 282 -6.00 16.85 5.14
CA SER A 282 -7.02 17.18 6.13
C SER A 282 -6.51 17.27 7.58
N ALA A 283 -5.23 16.95 7.84
CA ALA A 283 -4.69 16.91 9.19
C ALA A 283 -4.64 18.31 9.84
N SER A 284 -5.10 18.40 11.09
CA SER A 284 -4.90 19.58 11.97
C SER A 284 -3.65 19.38 12.84
N PRO A 285 -2.94 20.47 13.23
CA PRO A 285 -1.81 20.36 14.16
C PRO A 285 -2.30 19.81 15.51
N ASP A 286 -1.58 18.86 16.08
CA ASP A 286 -1.89 18.27 17.39
C ASP A 286 -0.74 18.62 18.36
N GLU A 287 -1.07 19.19 19.52
CA GLU A 287 -0.18 20.11 20.24
C GLU A 287 0.89 19.47 21.14
N SER A 288 1.08 18.14 21.17
CA SER A 288 1.97 17.55 22.18
C SER A 288 2.59 16.19 21.84
N VAL A 289 3.73 16.15 21.14
CA VAL A 289 4.71 15.04 21.26
C VAL A 289 6.11 15.51 20.86
N ALA A 290 7.14 15.16 21.62
CA ALA A 290 8.54 15.45 21.30
C ALA A 290 9.11 14.53 20.20
N ALA A 291 9.96 15.10 19.34
CA ALA A 291 10.46 14.51 18.10
C ALA A 291 11.91 14.00 18.20
N PHE A 292 12.21 12.79 17.70
CA PHE A 292 13.60 12.33 17.49
C PHE A 292 13.76 11.47 16.22
N ASN A 293 14.74 11.83 15.38
CA ASN A 293 15.06 11.20 14.09
C ASN A 293 16.29 10.28 14.18
N LEU A 294 16.25 9.10 13.54
CA LEU A 294 17.45 8.41 13.01
C LEU A 294 17.08 7.34 11.96
N PHE A 295 17.82 7.29 10.84
CA PHE A 295 17.73 6.25 9.80
C PHE A 295 19.13 5.77 9.34
N ILE A 296 19.22 4.47 8.96
CA ILE A 296 20.38 3.54 9.02
C ILE A 296 21.50 3.74 7.96
N ARG A 297 22.70 3.25 8.32
CA ARG A 297 23.86 2.89 7.50
C ARG A 297 23.52 2.02 6.27
N PHE A 298 23.80 2.56 5.11
CA PHE A 298 23.90 1.86 3.84
C PHE A 298 25.40 1.61 3.57
N ASP A 299 25.75 0.58 2.84
CA ASP A 299 27.14 0.34 2.44
C ASP A 299 27.15 -0.11 0.99
N VAL A 300 27.68 0.77 0.13
CA VAL A 300 27.63 0.66 -1.33
C VAL A 300 28.83 -0.12 -1.87
N THR A 301 29.80 -0.47 -1.02
CA THR A 301 31.07 -1.07 -1.46
C THR A 301 30.95 -2.48 -2.07
N GLY A 302 29.80 -3.16 -1.89
CA GLY A 302 29.47 -4.45 -2.52
C GLY A 302 28.53 -4.37 -3.73
N LEU A 303 28.15 -3.18 -4.20
CA LEU A 303 27.09 -3.00 -5.22
C LEU A 303 27.60 -3.02 -6.68
N SER A 304 28.84 -3.43 -6.94
CA SER A 304 29.40 -3.56 -8.30
C SER A 304 28.55 -4.42 -9.25
N HIS A 305 27.71 -5.31 -8.72
CA HIS A 305 26.80 -6.19 -9.48
C HIS A 305 25.33 -5.73 -9.51
N VAL A 306 24.99 -4.59 -8.88
CA VAL A 306 23.60 -4.11 -8.72
C VAL A 306 23.28 -2.91 -9.63
N HIS A 307 24.31 -2.31 -10.23
CA HIS A 307 24.17 -1.15 -11.08
C HIS A 307 24.32 -1.49 -12.56
N HIS A 308 23.53 -0.83 -13.41
CA HIS A 308 23.78 -0.76 -14.85
C HIS A 308 24.12 0.67 -15.20
N SER A 309 25.30 0.89 -15.79
CA SER A 309 25.66 2.17 -16.39
C SER A 309 24.94 2.31 -17.72
N LEU A 310 24.16 3.38 -17.87
CA LEU A 310 23.45 3.69 -19.10
C LEU A 310 24.13 4.91 -19.72
N ASN A 311 24.73 4.77 -20.91
CA ASN A 311 25.33 5.90 -21.60
C ASN A 311 24.22 6.71 -22.30
N LEU A 312 23.51 7.54 -21.54
CA LEU A 312 22.31 8.26 -21.97
C LEU A 312 22.55 9.76 -22.07
N GLN A 313 22.03 10.33 -23.16
CA GLN A 313 21.88 11.77 -23.29
C GLN A 313 20.56 12.18 -22.63
N ASN A 314 20.65 13.06 -21.65
CA ASN A 314 19.51 13.53 -20.86
C ASN A 314 19.06 14.91 -21.34
N ARG A 315 17.75 15.11 -21.42
CA ARG A 315 17.13 16.40 -21.71
C ARG A 315 16.58 17.05 -20.45
N CYS A 316 16.77 18.36 -20.36
CA CYS A 316 16.07 19.26 -19.44
C CYS A 316 15.45 20.40 -20.23
N GLY A 317 14.21 20.81 -19.96
CA GLY A 317 13.63 21.92 -20.70
C GLY A 317 12.18 22.27 -20.38
N PHE A 318 11.72 23.35 -21.00
CA PHE A 318 10.31 23.76 -20.99
C PHE A 318 9.85 23.91 -22.43
N GLU A 319 8.65 23.41 -22.71
CA GLU A 319 8.04 23.52 -24.04
C GLU A 319 8.01 24.98 -24.52
N GLY A 320 8.46 25.21 -25.76
CA GLY A 320 8.53 26.53 -26.37
C GLY A 320 9.57 27.49 -25.77
N LYS A 321 10.39 27.05 -24.81
CA LYS A 321 11.46 27.87 -24.18
C LYS A 321 12.87 27.31 -24.39
N GLY A 322 12.99 26.20 -25.11
CA GLY A 322 14.27 25.56 -25.46
C GLY A 322 14.63 24.39 -24.55
N GLU A 323 15.60 23.61 -25.02
CA GLU A 323 16.07 22.38 -24.39
C GLU A 323 17.56 22.46 -24.10
N ILE A 324 17.98 21.85 -23.00
CA ILE A 324 19.37 21.67 -22.61
C ILE A 324 19.65 20.17 -22.55
N TRP A 325 20.72 19.74 -23.21
CA TRP A 325 21.15 18.36 -23.21
C TRP A 325 22.39 18.19 -22.32
N VAL A 326 22.34 17.18 -21.44
CA VAL A 326 23.38 16.88 -20.45
C VAL A 326 23.71 15.39 -20.48
N ASN A 327 24.97 15.05 -20.20
CA ASN A 327 25.45 13.68 -20.17
C ASN A 327 25.73 13.26 -18.72
N ASP A 328 25.69 11.95 -18.44
CA ASP A 328 26.09 11.37 -17.16
C ASP A 328 25.28 11.86 -15.93
N ILE A 329 24.01 12.23 -16.14
CA ILE A 329 23.07 12.56 -15.06
C ILE A 329 22.04 11.44 -14.95
N LEU A 330 21.78 10.94 -13.72
CA LEU A 330 20.86 9.81 -13.48
C LEU A 330 21.15 8.58 -14.37
N ASN A 331 22.41 8.38 -14.73
CA ASN A 331 22.90 7.34 -15.64
C ASN A 331 23.16 5.98 -14.96
N LEU A 332 22.80 5.86 -13.67
CA LEU A 332 22.97 4.64 -12.87
C LEU A 332 21.61 4.14 -12.38
N GLY A 333 21.18 3.00 -12.91
CA GLY A 333 20.02 2.27 -12.40
C GLY A 333 20.38 1.41 -11.19
N ILE A 334 19.44 1.25 -10.24
CA ILE A 334 19.54 0.30 -9.12
C ILE A 334 18.33 -0.60 -9.18
N LEU A 335 18.51 -1.92 -9.15
CA LEU A 335 17.39 -2.86 -9.04
C LEU A 335 17.01 -3.03 -7.56
N PRO A 336 15.84 -2.52 -7.08
CA PRO A 336 15.53 -2.50 -5.65
C PRO A 336 15.44 -3.89 -5.02
N ALA A 337 14.90 -4.88 -5.72
CA ALA A 337 14.79 -6.26 -5.23
C ALA A 337 16.16 -6.87 -4.91
N LYS A 338 17.10 -6.79 -5.87
CA LYS A 338 18.49 -7.25 -5.65
C LYS A 338 19.17 -6.50 -4.52
N LEU A 339 18.96 -5.19 -4.44
CA LEU A 339 19.52 -4.37 -3.36
C LEU A 339 19.01 -4.84 -2.00
N ILE A 340 17.69 -5.06 -1.87
CA ILE A 340 17.07 -5.58 -0.64
C ILE A 340 17.60 -6.98 -0.33
N ASP A 341 17.72 -7.87 -1.31
CA ASP A 341 18.25 -9.22 -1.10
C ASP A 341 19.71 -9.20 -0.63
N VAL A 342 20.55 -8.35 -1.22
CA VAL A 342 21.95 -8.17 -0.77
C VAL A 342 21.99 -7.64 0.67
N MET A 343 21.11 -6.69 1.03
CA MET A 343 21.02 -6.18 2.39
C MET A 343 20.50 -7.23 3.38
N ARG A 344 19.49 -8.04 2.98
CA ARG A 344 18.95 -9.17 3.75
C ARG A 344 20.05 -10.18 4.07
N ASN A 345 20.74 -10.67 3.05
CA ASN A 345 21.81 -11.66 3.20
C ASN A 345 22.93 -11.15 4.12
N ARG A 346 23.26 -9.86 4.00
CA ARG A 346 24.25 -9.24 4.88
C ARG A 346 23.76 -9.19 6.34
N LEU A 347 22.51 -8.80 6.57
CA LEU A 347 21.93 -8.76 7.92
C LEU A 347 21.94 -10.16 8.55
N ASP A 348 21.54 -11.19 7.80
CA ASP A 348 21.55 -12.59 8.25
C ASP A 348 22.97 -13.06 8.58
N SER A 349 23.96 -12.73 7.73
CA SER A 349 25.37 -13.10 7.95
C SER A 349 25.98 -12.50 9.22
N LEU A 350 25.41 -11.39 9.70
CA LEU A 350 25.81 -10.71 10.94
C LEU A 350 24.98 -11.18 12.15
N GLY A 351 24.16 -12.23 12.00
CA GLY A 351 23.29 -12.75 13.06
C GLY A 351 22.03 -11.90 13.29
N GLY A 352 21.66 -11.04 12.34
CA GLY A 352 20.42 -10.30 12.39
C GLY A 352 19.20 -11.21 12.26
N VAL A 353 18.06 -10.74 12.78
CA VAL A 353 16.78 -11.46 12.73
C VAL A 353 15.78 -10.61 11.99
N ILE A 354 15.09 -11.22 11.03
CA ILE A 354 14.10 -10.56 10.18
C ILE A 354 12.71 -11.05 10.54
N PHE A 355 11.81 -10.11 10.80
CA PHE A 355 10.39 -10.37 11.05
C PHE A 355 9.58 -9.91 9.83
N GLU A 356 9.38 -10.81 8.87
CA GLU A 356 8.55 -10.53 7.70
C GLU A 356 7.06 -10.59 8.03
N GLY A 357 6.26 -9.73 7.37
CA GLY A 357 4.81 -9.68 7.59
C GLY A 357 4.40 -9.12 8.96
N CYS A 358 5.34 -8.67 9.78
CA CYS A 358 5.09 -8.02 11.05
C CYS A 358 5.04 -6.50 10.87
N SER A 359 3.91 -5.86 11.20
CA SER A 359 3.81 -4.40 11.28
C SER A 359 4.02 -3.92 12.72
N VAL A 360 4.67 -2.78 12.86
CA VAL A 360 4.80 -2.07 14.14
C VAL A 360 3.49 -1.33 14.42
N SER A 361 2.92 -1.52 15.60
CA SER A 361 1.71 -0.84 16.05
C SER A 361 2.04 0.38 16.91
N HIS A 362 2.98 0.24 17.85
CA HIS A 362 3.35 1.29 18.79
C HIS A 362 4.82 1.19 19.21
N ILE A 363 5.44 2.33 19.52
CA ILE A 363 6.79 2.41 20.07
C ILE A 363 6.75 3.32 21.30
N SER A 364 7.19 2.81 22.45
CA SER A 364 7.34 3.56 23.69
C SER A 364 8.82 3.71 24.03
N ILE A 365 9.27 4.93 24.27
CA ILE A 365 10.67 5.24 24.59
C ILE A 365 10.80 5.57 26.08
N TYR A 366 11.77 4.94 26.73
CA TYR A 366 12.17 5.15 28.12
C TYR A 366 13.63 5.65 28.15
N GLU A 367 14.13 6.02 29.34
CA GLU A 367 15.50 6.54 29.48
C GLU A 367 16.59 5.54 29.05
N ASP A 368 16.34 4.25 29.21
CA ASP A 368 17.32 3.17 29.00
C ASP A 368 16.89 2.15 27.92
N ALA A 369 15.64 2.22 27.43
CA ALA A 369 15.09 1.25 26.50
C ALA A 369 13.99 1.83 25.60
N ALA A 370 13.84 1.23 24.43
CA ALA A 370 12.73 1.42 23.52
C ALA A 370 11.95 0.10 23.40
N VAL A 371 10.65 0.18 23.66
CA VAL A 371 9.73 -0.95 23.60
C VAL A 371 8.89 -0.83 22.33
N VAL A 372 9.00 -1.82 21.45
CA VAL A 372 8.30 -1.89 20.16
C VAL A 372 7.20 -2.94 20.28
N GLN A 373 5.96 -2.52 20.10
CA GLN A 373 4.81 -3.41 20.02
C GLN A 373 4.49 -3.69 18.55
N LEU A 374 4.34 -4.97 18.22
CA LEU A 374 3.91 -5.43 16.91
C LEU A 374 2.38 -5.54 16.86
N ALA A 375 1.81 -5.53 15.66
CA ALA A 375 0.36 -5.60 15.45
C ALA A 375 -0.26 -6.93 15.88
N ASP A 376 0.53 -8.01 15.94
CA ASP A 376 0.12 -9.31 16.46
C ASP A 376 0.15 -9.39 18.01
N GLY A 377 0.52 -8.29 18.68
CA GLY A 377 0.60 -8.19 20.13
C GLY A 377 1.97 -8.56 20.71
N LYS A 378 2.93 -9.02 19.90
CA LYS A 378 4.29 -9.31 20.37
C LYS A 378 5.00 -8.02 20.78
N ILE A 379 5.77 -8.08 21.86
CA ILE A 379 6.56 -6.97 22.38
C ILE A 379 8.04 -7.28 22.22
N LEU A 380 8.79 -6.32 21.67
CA LEU A 380 10.24 -6.34 21.54
C LEU A 380 10.82 -5.20 22.37
N SER A 381 11.92 -5.44 23.07
CA SER A 381 12.72 -4.38 23.71
C SER A 381 14.04 -4.20 22.99
N SER A 382 14.49 -2.96 22.88
CA SER A 382 15.72 -2.59 22.19
C SER A 382 16.36 -1.36 22.84
N ARG A 383 17.66 -1.16 22.63
CA ARG A 383 18.36 0.06 23.09
C ARG A 383 18.37 1.17 22.04
N LEU A 384 18.13 0.79 20.78
CA LEU A 384 18.10 1.69 19.63
C LEU A 384 17.06 1.16 18.65
N VAL A 385 16.07 1.99 18.35
CA VAL A 385 15.14 1.75 17.23
C VAL A 385 15.59 2.66 16.10
N ILE A 386 15.70 2.09 14.91
CA ILE A 386 15.99 2.87 13.72
C ILE A 386 14.80 2.75 12.77
N ASP A 387 14.19 3.91 12.52
CA ASP A 387 13.16 4.12 11.51
C ASP A 387 13.65 3.62 10.13
N ALA A 388 12.83 3.03 9.26
CA ALA A 388 13.16 2.84 7.84
C ALA A 388 11.97 3.10 6.87
N MET A 389 10.81 3.54 7.38
CA MET A 389 9.55 3.64 6.62
C MET A 389 9.30 5.01 5.94
N GLY A 390 10.20 5.98 6.11
CA GLY A 390 10.07 7.32 5.50
C GLY A 390 8.84 8.09 6.00
N ASN A 391 8.21 8.89 5.13
CA ASN A 391 7.09 9.76 5.51
C ASN A 391 5.84 9.00 6.02
N PHE A 392 5.73 7.71 5.70
CA PHE A 392 4.63 6.85 6.14
C PHE A 392 4.84 6.29 7.56
N SER A 393 6.03 6.48 8.14
CA SER A 393 6.33 6.08 9.51
C SER A 393 5.39 6.76 10.52
N PRO A 394 4.79 6.00 11.46
CA PRO A 394 4.13 6.56 12.63
C PRO A 394 5.06 7.44 13.48
N VAL A 395 6.36 7.11 13.56
CA VAL A 395 7.38 7.88 14.28
C VAL A 395 7.61 9.22 13.60
N VAL A 396 7.71 9.26 12.26
CA VAL A 396 7.85 10.51 11.50
C VAL A 396 6.59 11.39 11.63
N ARG A 397 5.41 10.80 11.77
CA ARG A 397 4.18 11.56 12.09
C ARG A 397 4.23 12.18 13.49
N GLN A 398 4.70 11.42 14.49
CA GLN A 398 4.90 11.93 15.86
C GLN A 398 5.94 13.06 15.88
N ILE A 399 7.07 12.91 15.17
CA ILE A 399 8.12 13.93 15.03
C ILE A 399 7.58 15.27 14.52
N ARG A 400 6.57 15.23 13.64
CA ARG A 400 5.98 16.44 13.09
C ARG A 400 4.97 17.09 14.02
N CYS A 401 4.60 16.47 15.15
CA CYS A 401 3.56 16.96 16.04
C CYS A 401 2.24 17.23 15.28
N GLY A 402 1.86 16.31 14.38
CA GLY A 402 0.69 16.49 13.52
C GLY A 402 0.82 17.59 12.45
N ARG A 403 1.95 18.33 12.37
CA ARG A 403 2.17 19.30 11.31
C ARG A 403 2.24 18.61 9.95
N LYS A 404 1.65 19.28 8.96
CA LYS A 404 1.71 18.86 7.58
C LYS A 404 3.15 19.02 7.02
N PRO A 405 3.54 18.23 6.01
CA PRO A 405 4.75 18.53 5.23
C PRO A 405 4.69 19.95 4.65
N ASP A 406 5.84 20.63 4.56
CA ASP A 406 5.93 21.96 3.92
C ASP A 406 5.66 21.90 2.40
N GLY A 407 5.80 20.73 1.79
CA GLY A 407 5.47 20.49 0.40
C GLY A 407 5.50 18.99 0.07
N VAL A 408 4.78 18.60 -0.97
CA VAL A 408 4.69 17.21 -1.43
C VAL A 408 4.88 17.17 -2.95
N CYS A 409 5.68 16.19 -3.40
CA CYS A 409 5.79 15.85 -4.80
C CYS A 409 4.84 14.69 -5.07
N LEU A 410 3.77 14.93 -5.82
CA LEU A 410 2.89 13.87 -6.33
C LEU A 410 3.49 13.34 -7.62
N VAL A 411 3.74 12.03 -7.68
CA VAL A 411 4.36 11.35 -8.82
C VAL A 411 3.45 10.23 -9.29
N VAL A 412 3.18 10.22 -10.58
CA VAL A 412 2.48 9.15 -11.30
C VAL A 412 3.31 8.68 -12.48
N GLY A 413 3.09 7.47 -12.97
CA GLY A 413 3.85 7.00 -14.12
C GLY A 413 3.61 5.56 -14.51
N SER A 414 4.21 5.18 -15.64
CA SER A 414 4.15 3.83 -16.19
C SER A 414 5.47 3.42 -16.86
N CYS A 415 5.68 2.12 -16.94
CA CYS A 415 6.68 1.44 -17.72
C CYS A 415 5.97 0.80 -18.91
N CYS A 416 6.33 1.25 -20.11
CA CYS A 416 5.67 0.86 -21.34
C CYS A 416 6.65 0.17 -22.30
N ARG A 417 6.16 -0.75 -23.14
CA ARG A 417 6.97 -1.46 -24.13
C ARG A 417 6.68 -0.96 -25.55
N GLY A 418 7.60 -1.26 -26.47
CA GLY A 418 7.41 -1.03 -27.91
C GLY A 418 8.05 0.25 -28.47
N PHE A 419 8.87 0.96 -27.68
CA PHE A 419 9.56 2.16 -28.14
C PHE A 419 10.66 1.81 -29.14
N LYS A 420 10.55 2.31 -30.38
CA LYS A 420 11.54 2.08 -31.45
C LYS A 420 12.87 2.80 -31.19
N GLU A 421 12.81 4.00 -30.62
CA GLU A 421 13.99 4.82 -30.28
C GLU A 421 14.00 5.13 -28.78
N ASN A 422 14.81 4.38 -28.03
CA ASN A 422 14.85 4.45 -26.56
C ASN A 422 16.27 4.63 -26.01
N THR A 423 17.03 5.54 -26.61
CA THR A 423 18.44 5.82 -26.28
C THR A 423 18.64 7.15 -25.55
N LYS A 424 17.55 7.87 -25.29
CA LYS A 424 17.53 9.19 -24.62
C LYS A 424 16.62 9.15 -23.40
N SER A 425 16.87 10.08 -22.50
CA SER A 425 16.10 10.26 -21.27
C SER A 425 15.75 11.72 -21.03
N ASP A 426 14.70 11.94 -20.25
CA ASP A 426 14.29 13.26 -19.77
C ASP A 426 14.45 13.29 -18.25
N VAL A 427 15.24 14.24 -17.75
CA VAL A 427 15.48 14.42 -16.31
C VAL A 427 14.46 15.36 -15.70
N ILE A 428 14.09 16.41 -16.43
CA ILE A 428 12.98 17.28 -16.07
C ILE A 428 12.52 18.04 -17.30
N PHE A 429 11.34 17.72 -17.80
CA PHE A 429 10.73 18.41 -18.93
C PHE A 429 9.31 18.88 -18.59
N SER A 430 9.02 20.16 -18.77
CA SER A 430 7.65 20.69 -18.59
C SER A 430 6.99 20.86 -19.95
N SER A 431 5.98 20.04 -20.24
CA SER A 431 5.26 20.02 -21.52
C SER A 431 3.96 20.85 -21.51
N ALA A 432 3.80 21.72 -20.52
CA ALA A 432 2.59 22.51 -20.35
C ALA A 432 2.87 23.76 -19.52
N SER A 433 2.08 24.82 -19.78
CA SER A 433 1.86 25.88 -18.80
C SER A 433 1.11 25.33 -17.58
N VAL A 434 1.16 26.08 -16.48
CA VAL A 434 0.36 25.83 -15.28
C VAL A 434 -1.11 25.57 -15.65
N LYS A 435 -1.69 24.48 -15.14
CA LYS A 435 -3.06 24.02 -15.42
C LYS A 435 -3.83 23.77 -14.12
N ARG A 436 -5.15 23.76 -14.20
CA ARG A 436 -6.03 23.40 -13.08
C ARG A 436 -6.27 21.89 -13.10
N VAL A 437 -6.12 21.25 -11.94
CA VAL A 437 -6.27 19.80 -11.73
C VAL A 437 -7.13 19.62 -10.50
N GLY A 438 -8.33 19.07 -10.68
CA GLY A 438 -9.37 19.14 -9.65
C GLY A 438 -9.64 20.61 -9.26
N GLN A 439 -9.47 20.93 -7.98
CA GLN A 439 -9.63 22.30 -7.46
C GLN A 439 -8.31 23.08 -7.33
N SER A 440 -7.17 22.44 -7.56
CA SER A 440 -5.84 23.02 -7.41
C SER A 440 -5.20 23.46 -8.73
N VAL A 441 -4.09 24.17 -8.62
CA VAL A 441 -3.27 24.63 -9.74
C VAL A 441 -1.93 23.88 -9.71
N ALA A 442 -1.58 23.19 -10.79
CA ALA A 442 -0.41 22.34 -10.88
C ALA A 442 0.44 22.65 -12.12
N GLN A 443 1.74 22.41 -12.01
CA GLN A 443 2.67 22.40 -13.14
C GLN A 443 3.24 21.00 -13.28
N TYR A 444 3.08 20.41 -14.45
CA TYR A 444 3.55 19.05 -14.72
C TYR A 444 4.96 19.03 -15.24
N PHE A 445 5.76 18.18 -14.60
CA PHE A 445 7.11 17.84 -14.99
C PHE A 445 7.15 16.37 -15.37
N TRP A 446 7.93 16.06 -16.40
CA TRP A 446 8.13 14.73 -16.91
C TRP A 446 9.56 14.27 -16.69
N GLU A 447 9.67 12.99 -16.33
CA GLU A 447 10.90 12.22 -16.30
C GLU A 447 10.69 10.97 -17.15
N ALA A 448 11.67 10.60 -17.98
CA ALA A 448 11.56 9.38 -18.79
C ALA A 448 12.91 8.72 -18.98
N PHE A 449 12.97 7.41 -18.78
CA PHE A 449 14.21 6.62 -18.84
C PHE A 449 13.96 5.27 -19.50
N PRO A 450 14.92 4.74 -20.28
CA PRO A 450 14.91 3.35 -20.69
C PRO A 450 14.81 2.43 -19.47
N ALA A 451 13.91 1.46 -19.52
CA ALA A 451 13.67 0.51 -18.44
C ALA A 451 14.65 -0.66 -18.50
N GLY A 452 15.01 -1.20 -17.32
CA GLY A 452 15.90 -2.36 -17.24
C GLY A 452 15.29 -3.67 -17.75
N SER A 453 13.99 -3.70 -18.07
CA SER A 453 13.29 -4.89 -18.58
C SER A 453 13.54 -5.19 -20.05
N GLY A 454 14.00 -4.22 -20.83
CA GLY A 454 14.33 -4.42 -22.24
C GLY A 454 14.69 -3.11 -22.96
N PRO A 455 15.40 -3.18 -24.09
CA PRO A 455 15.85 -2.00 -24.84
C PRO A 455 14.68 -1.19 -25.43
N LEU A 456 13.50 -1.80 -25.60
CA LEU A 456 12.29 -1.14 -26.12
C LEU A 456 11.32 -0.74 -25.01
N ASP A 457 11.70 -0.95 -23.75
CA ASP A 457 10.87 -0.65 -22.59
C ASP A 457 11.29 0.69 -22.00
N ARG A 458 10.35 1.57 -21.68
CA ARG A 458 10.61 2.91 -21.15
C ARG A 458 9.73 3.17 -19.94
N THR A 459 10.37 3.64 -18.88
CA THR A 459 9.70 4.18 -17.70
C THR A 459 9.49 5.67 -17.87
N THR A 460 8.26 6.12 -17.66
CA THR A 460 7.85 7.51 -17.77
C THR A 460 7.11 7.92 -16.51
N TYR A 461 7.50 9.06 -15.94
CA TYR A 461 6.88 9.70 -14.79
C TYR A 461 6.34 11.07 -15.18
N MET A 462 5.23 11.43 -14.56
CA MET A 462 4.73 12.80 -14.50
C MET A 462 4.57 13.16 -13.03
N PHE A 463 5.04 14.33 -12.65
CA PHE A 463 4.97 14.80 -11.27
C PHE A 463 4.69 16.29 -11.15
N THR A 464 4.21 16.69 -9.98
CA THR A 464 3.96 18.08 -9.61
C THR A 464 4.30 18.29 -8.14
N TYR A 465 4.71 19.50 -7.80
CA TYR A 465 4.92 19.94 -6.41
C TYR A 465 3.70 20.72 -5.94
N LEU A 466 3.20 20.38 -4.75
CA LEU A 466 1.99 20.98 -4.16
C LEU A 466 2.16 21.17 -2.66
N PHE A 467 1.42 22.12 -2.10
CA PHE A 467 1.20 22.22 -0.66
C PHE A 467 0.07 21.27 -0.24
N PRO A 468 0.12 20.63 0.93
CA PRO A 468 -0.91 19.67 1.38
C PRO A 468 -2.20 20.37 1.83
N GLU A 469 -3.00 20.80 0.86
CA GLU A 469 -4.27 21.48 1.03
C GLU A 469 -5.45 20.56 0.67
N PRO A 470 -6.65 20.72 1.29
CA PRO A 470 -7.84 19.91 0.97
C PRO A 470 -8.23 19.90 -0.51
N GLU A 471 -7.91 20.96 -1.25
CA GLU A 471 -8.21 21.17 -2.66
C GLU A 471 -7.25 20.42 -3.60
N CYS A 472 -6.22 19.75 -3.05
CA CYS A 472 -5.23 19.01 -3.83
C CYS A 472 -5.85 17.86 -4.62
N PRO A 473 -5.36 17.61 -5.85
CA PRO A 473 -5.83 16.50 -6.64
C PRO A 473 -5.42 15.17 -6.01
N LEU A 474 -6.22 14.15 -6.27
CA LEU A 474 -5.88 12.76 -5.98
C LEU A 474 -4.84 12.23 -6.99
N LEU A 475 -4.10 11.18 -6.62
CA LEU A 475 -3.17 10.55 -7.55
C LEU A 475 -3.92 9.91 -8.72
N GLU A 476 -5.15 9.42 -8.53
CA GLU A 476 -5.96 8.93 -9.64
C GLU A 476 -6.28 10.02 -10.67
N GLU A 477 -6.66 11.22 -10.22
CA GLU A 477 -6.93 12.36 -11.11
C GLU A 477 -5.67 12.76 -11.87
N LEU A 478 -4.52 12.75 -11.19
CA LEU A 478 -3.22 12.98 -11.82
C LEU A 478 -2.85 11.86 -12.82
N LEU A 479 -3.25 10.61 -12.56
CA LEU A 479 -3.06 9.49 -13.47
C LEU A 479 -3.94 9.61 -14.72
N GLU A 480 -5.15 10.18 -14.60
CA GLU A 480 -6.00 10.46 -15.77
C GLU A 480 -5.37 11.49 -16.70
N ASP A 481 -4.84 12.59 -16.16
CA ASP A 481 -4.09 13.57 -16.94
C ASP A 481 -2.84 12.93 -17.57
N TYR A 482 -2.15 12.06 -16.82
CA TYR A 482 -1.01 11.31 -17.33
C TYR A 482 -1.36 10.52 -18.60
N TRP A 483 -2.46 9.76 -18.60
CA TRP A 483 -2.88 8.98 -19.77
C TRP A 483 -3.26 9.83 -20.98
N GLU A 484 -3.77 11.02 -20.76
CA GLU A 484 -4.13 11.96 -21.83
C GLU A 484 -2.90 12.64 -22.45
N LEU A 485 -1.94 13.01 -21.61
CA LEU A 485 -0.76 13.78 -22.01
C LEU A 485 0.40 12.91 -22.49
N MET A 486 0.53 11.68 -21.99
CA MET A 486 1.66 10.80 -22.31
C MET A 486 1.84 10.56 -23.83
N PRO A 487 0.77 10.28 -24.63
CA PRO A 487 0.93 10.12 -26.07
C PRO A 487 1.47 11.39 -26.76
N GLN A 488 1.07 12.57 -26.28
CA GLN A 488 1.53 13.86 -26.82
C GLN A 488 2.99 14.11 -26.49
N TYR A 489 3.41 13.70 -25.30
CA TYR A 489 4.78 13.83 -24.83
C TYR A 489 5.74 12.82 -25.51
N GLN A 490 5.28 11.61 -25.88
CA GLN A 490 6.14 10.50 -26.31
C GLN A 490 6.03 10.07 -27.79
N PHE A 491 5.18 10.70 -28.62
CA PHE A 491 4.82 10.27 -29.99
C PHE A 491 5.76 9.26 -30.69
N GLY A 492 5.33 7.98 -30.72
CA GLY A 492 5.90 6.86 -31.47
C GLY A 492 5.78 5.51 -30.74
N ASP A 493 4.74 4.72 -31.07
CA ASP A 493 4.43 3.34 -30.61
C ASP A 493 4.67 3.02 -29.13
N SER A 494 3.60 2.86 -28.35
CA SER A 494 3.73 2.34 -26.97
C SER A 494 2.52 1.50 -26.58
N SER A 495 2.75 0.25 -26.16
CA SER A 495 1.76 -0.64 -25.56
C SER A 495 2.36 -1.43 -24.39
N GLY A 496 1.55 -1.74 -23.38
CA GLY A 496 1.95 -2.35 -22.10
C GLY A 496 2.28 -1.30 -21.04
N ILE A 497 1.90 -1.53 -19.77
CA ILE A 497 1.87 -0.52 -18.69
C ILE A 497 2.26 -1.21 -17.37
N GLN A 498 3.20 -0.67 -16.59
CA GLN A 498 3.49 -1.04 -15.18
C GLN A 498 4.09 0.14 -14.39
N SER A 499 3.55 0.57 -13.25
CA SER A 499 3.99 1.80 -12.55
C SER A 499 5.25 1.64 -11.68
N PRO A 500 6.30 2.45 -11.86
CA PRO A 500 7.37 2.63 -10.86
C PRO A 500 7.35 4.06 -10.28
N VAL A 501 8.05 4.35 -9.17
CA VAL A 501 8.20 5.70 -8.59
C VAL A 501 9.68 5.97 -8.28
N SER A 502 10.15 7.20 -8.51
CA SER A 502 11.54 7.68 -8.37
C SER A 502 11.84 8.22 -6.96
N PHE A 503 13.03 7.91 -6.43
CA PHE A 503 13.50 8.27 -5.08
C PHE A 503 14.55 9.39 -5.12
N GLY A 504 14.12 10.66 -5.07
CA GLY A 504 15.04 11.80 -4.91
C GLY A 504 15.82 11.80 -3.58
N GLY A 505 15.25 11.18 -2.53
CA GLY A 505 15.88 11.12 -1.20
C GLY A 505 17.09 10.18 -1.10
N PHE A 506 17.16 9.14 -1.93
CA PHE A 506 18.21 8.11 -1.86
C PHE A 506 19.58 8.63 -2.30
N GLY A 507 19.63 9.36 -3.41
CA GLY A 507 20.86 10.00 -3.90
C GLY A 507 21.41 11.03 -2.93
N SER A 508 20.52 11.75 -2.22
CA SER A 508 20.95 12.63 -1.14
C SER A 508 21.56 11.81 0.01
N LEU A 509 20.86 10.80 0.54
CA LEU A 509 21.34 9.98 1.67
C LEU A 509 22.70 9.32 1.42
N THR A 510 22.94 8.77 0.22
CA THR A 510 24.20 8.09 -0.11
C THR A 510 25.43 8.99 0.02
N ARG A 511 25.32 10.30 -0.26
CA ARG A 511 26.42 11.26 -0.10
C ARG A 511 26.86 11.47 1.35
N HIS A 512 25.97 11.21 2.31
CA HIS A 512 26.20 11.47 3.74
C HIS A 512 26.33 10.19 4.56
N LEU A 513 26.30 9.06 3.89
CA LEU A 513 26.25 7.75 4.50
C LEU A 513 27.42 7.45 5.42
N GLY A 514 28.62 7.85 5.03
CA GLY A 514 29.82 7.73 5.86
C GLY A 514 29.69 8.49 7.18
N ARG A 515 29.12 9.71 7.17
CA ARG A 515 28.96 10.51 8.40
C ARG A 515 27.93 9.89 9.33
N LEU A 516 26.79 9.46 8.78
CA LEU A 516 25.69 8.91 9.57
C LEU A 516 26.09 7.57 10.18
N SER A 517 26.67 6.67 9.38
CA SER A 517 27.14 5.38 9.87
C SER A 517 28.23 5.51 10.94
N ALA A 518 29.21 6.39 10.76
CA ALA A 518 30.23 6.65 11.77
C ALA A 518 29.64 7.25 13.04
N GLY A 519 28.70 8.20 12.91
CA GLY A 519 28.02 8.81 14.05
C GLY A 519 27.18 7.80 14.85
N ILE A 520 26.42 6.94 14.18
CA ILE A 520 25.66 5.85 14.82
C ILE A 520 26.59 4.88 15.53
N TYR A 521 27.69 4.48 14.86
CA TYR A 521 28.66 3.57 15.44
C TYR A 521 29.29 4.14 16.72
N GLU A 522 29.67 5.43 16.71
CA GLU A 522 30.17 6.13 17.90
C GLU A 522 29.11 6.26 18.99
N ALA A 523 27.85 6.54 18.64
CA ALA A 523 26.77 6.62 19.60
C ALA A 523 26.49 5.27 20.28
N VAL A 524 26.48 4.17 19.52
CA VAL A 524 26.28 2.81 20.06
C VAL A 524 27.45 2.41 20.95
N ASN A 525 28.69 2.58 20.48
CA ASN A 525 29.88 2.20 21.26
C ASN A 525 30.08 3.06 22.51
N GLY A 526 29.79 4.35 22.42
CA GLY A 526 29.91 5.29 23.53
C GLY A 526 28.70 5.32 24.47
N ASN A 527 27.64 4.54 24.17
CA ASN A 527 26.35 4.60 24.85
C ASN A 527 25.73 6.02 24.88
N TYR A 528 25.87 6.76 23.78
CA TYR A 528 25.24 8.07 23.58
C TYR A 528 23.87 7.92 22.89
N LEU A 529 23.04 7.03 23.45
CA LEU A 529 21.72 6.66 22.91
C LEU A 529 20.60 7.52 23.50
N ASP A 530 20.94 8.48 24.35
CA ASP A 530 19.98 9.47 24.84
C ASP A 530 19.47 10.35 23.69
N ALA A 531 18.22 10.79 23.82
CA ALA A 531 17.52 11.50 22.76
C ALA A 531 18.27 12.76 22.28
N ARG A 532 18.92 13.49 23.20
CA ARG A 532 19.72 14.68 22.89
C ARG A 532 20.99 14.36 22.10
N SER A 533 21.65 13.25 22.39
CA SER A 533 22.85 12.81 21.67
C SER A 533 22.51 12.28 20.28
N LEU A 534 21.37 11.61 20.13
CA LEU A 534 20.89 11.09 18.85
C LEU A 534 20.32 12.20 17.94
N SER A 535 19.69 13.25 18.48
CA SER A 535 19.16 14.36 17.67
C SER A 535 20.22 15.11 16.87
N LEU A 536 21.48 15.04 17.30
CA LEU A 536 22.62 15.61 16.58
C LEU A 536 22.93 14.85 15.27
N LEU A 537 22.47 13.61 15.13
CA LEU A 537 22.58 12.81 13.91
C LEU A 537 21.41 13.14 12.97
N ASN A 538 21.35 14.37 12.47
CA ASN A 538 20.26 14.77 11.57
C ASN A 538 20.42 14.13 10.17
N PRO A 539 19.42 13.36 9.68
CA PRO A 539 19.43 12.79 8.33
C PRO A 539 18.88 13.74 7.25
N TYR A 540 18.19 14.82 7.62
CA TYR A 540 17.67 15.85 6.72
C TYR A 540 18.76 16.83 6.31
N MET A 541 18.79 17.20 5.03
CA MET A 541 19.98 17.77 4.38
C MET A 541 19.61 18.80 3.32
N ASP A 542 20.43 19.84 3.23
CA ASP A 542 20.39 20.77 2.11
C ASP A 542 21.03 20.11 0.88
N VAL A 543 20.23 19.97 -0.18
CA VAL A 543 20.70 19.40 -1.46
C VAL A 543 21.58 20.40 -2.23
N ILE A 544 21.46 21.69 -1.88
CA ILE A 544 22.06 22.83 -2.59
C ILE A 544 23.34 23.28 -1.89
N GLN A 545 24.42 23.46 -2.65
CA GLN A 545 25.71 23.96 -2.13
C GLN A 545 25.93 25.42 -2.52
N PHE A 546 26.51 26.21 -1.62
CA PHE A 546 26.75 27.64 -1.83
C PHE A 546 27.57 27.92 -3.10
N GLY A 547 28.75 27.31 -3.24
CA GLY A 547 29.68 27.58 -4.35
C GLY A 547 29.07 27.35 -5.74
N PRO A 548 28.55 26.13 -6.03
CA PRO A 548 27.86 25.86 -7.29
C PRO A 548 26.66 26.78 -7.55
N LEU A 549 25.87 27.11 -6.51
CA LEU A 549 24.73 28.01 -6.62
C LEU A 549 25.18 29.44 -6.99
N VAL A 550 26.16 30.00 -6.27
CA VAL A 550 26.75 31.33 -6.55
C VAL A 550 27.28 31.38 -7.97
N LYS A 551 28.04 30.36 -8.40
CA LYS A 551 28.59 30.30 -9.76
C LYS A 551 27.48 30.29 -10.81
N THR A 552 26.42 29.52 -10.57
CA THR A 552 25.28 29.42 -11.49
C THR A 552 24.52 30.75 -11.57
N LEU A 553 24.18 31.34 -10.42
CA LEU A 553 23.49 32.63 -10.36
C LEU A 553 24.33 33.73 -11.02
N GLY A 554 25.61 33.85 -10.65
CA GLY A 554 26.52 34.82 -11.25
C GLY A 554 26.66 34.66 -12.76
N LEU A 555 26.77 33.43 -13.25
CA LEU A 555 26.84 33.15 -14.69
C LEU A 555 25.55 33.56 -15.40
N VAL A 556 24.38 33.25 -14.84
CA VAL A 556 23.08 33.66 -15.40
C VAL A 556 22.93 35.18 -15.39
N MET A 557 23.38 35.86 -14.33
CA MET A 557 23.33 37.32 -14.24
C MET A 557 24.19 38.00 -15.31
N VAL A 558 25.34 37.43 -15.65
CA VAL A 558 26.24 37.95 -16.70
C VAL A 558 25.73 37.59 -18.10
N THR A 559 25.35 36.34 -18.31
CA THR A 559 25.02 35.83 -19.66
C THR A 559 23.59 36.15 -20.10
N ARG A 560 22.66 36.33 -19.16
CA ARG A 560 21.23 36.58 -19.42
C ARG A 560 20.62 37.56 -18.40
N PRO A 561 21.11 38.82 -18.32
CA PRO A 561 20.68 39.80 -17.31
C PRO A 561 19.17 40.11 -17.37
N LEU A 562 18.56 40.03 -18.56
CA LEU A 562 17.13 40.30 -18.76
C LEU A 562 16.20 39.26 -18.12
N ILE A 563 16.71 38.10 -17.69
CA ILE A 563 15.91 37.10 -16.96
C ILE A 563 15.65 37.57 -15.52
N ILE A 564 16.55 38.34 -14.93
CA ILE A 564 16.48 38.73 -13.52
C ILE A 564 15.20 39.55 -13.22
N PRO A 565 14.86 40.63 -13.97
CA PRO A 565 13.61 41.37 -13.73
C PRO A 565 12.36 40.51 -13.93
N SER A 566 12.41 39.51 -14.82
CA SER A 566 11.31 38.57 -15.03
C SER A 566 11.10 37.66 -13.82
N ILE A 567 12.18 37.15 -13.22
CA ILE A 567 12.13 36.38 -11.98
C ILE A 567 11.59 37.25 -10.84
N PHE A 568 12.09 38.47 -10.68
CA PHE A 568 11.59 39.42 -9.67
C PHE A 568 10.09 39.68 -9.80
N LYS A 569 9.60 39.84 -11.04
CA LYS A 569 8.18 40.06 -11.31
C LYS A 569 7.31 38.83 -11.02
N GLN A 570 7.82 37.62 -11.26
CA GLN A 570 7.08 36.37 -11.05
C GLN A 570 7.06 35.93 -9.59
N VAL A 571 8.20 36.01 -8.91
CA VAL A 571 8.39 35.46 -7.56
C VAL A 571 7.93 36.45 -6.48
N GLY A 572 8.02 37.75 -6.76
CA GLY A 572 7.62 38.80 -5.82
C GLY A 572 8.69 39.09 -4.76
N LEU A 573 8.71 40.33 -4.27
CA LEU A 573 9.72 40.81 -3.32
C LEU A 573 9.76 40.02 -1.99
N PRO A 574 8.64 39.62 -1.36
CA PRO A 574 8.68 38.92 -0.08
C PRO A 574 9.44 37.58 -0.15
N VAL A 575 9.17 36.78 -1.17
CA VAL A 575 9.81 35.47 -1.37
C VAL A 575 11.31 35.61 -1.62
N LEU A 576 11.72 36.70 -2.26
CA LEU A 576 13.14 36.97 -2.52
C LEU A 576 13.90 37.42 -1.28
N VAL A 577 13.26 38.21 -0.41
CA VAL A 577 13.84 38.58 0.89
C VAL A 577 14.05 37.31 1.72
N ASP A 578 13.04 36.46 1.80
CA ASP A 578 13.11 35.19 2.53
C ASP A 578 14.20 34.27 1.97
N TRP A 579 14.20 34.05 0.65
CA TRP A 579 15.23 33.28 -0.05
C TRP A 579 16.65 33.84 0.17
N SER A 580 16.81 35.17 0.23
CA SER A 580 18.11 35.79 0.46
C SER A 580 18.66 35.48 1.86
N GLY A 581 17.79 35.33 2.86
CA GLY A 581 18.16 34.88 4.20
C GLY A 581 18.75 33.46 4.16
N HIS A 582 18.05 32.53 3.52
CA HIS A 582 18.55 31.16 3.34
C HIS A 582 19.86 31.11 2.54
N PHE A 583 19.97 31.91 1.48
CA PHE A 583 21.19 32.01 0.68
C PHE A 583 22.40 32.50 1.51
N LEU A 584 22.21 33.52 2.35
CA LEU A 584 23.26 34.02 3.25
C LEU A 584 23.64 32.99 4.31
N MET A 585 22.67 32.28 4.89
CA MET A 585 22.94 31.20 5.83
C MET A 585 23.75 30.07 5.20
N LEU A 586 23.43 29.68 3.96
CA LEU A 586 24.19 28.69 3.20
C LEU A 586 25.66 29.13 3.02
N GLY A 587 25.88 30.43 2.74
CA GLY A 587 27.22 31.02 2.70
C GLY A 587 27.93 31.00 4.06
N TYR A 588 27.23 31.34 5.14
CA TYR A 588 27.76 31.32 6.50
C TYR A 588 28.19 29.91 6.94
N TYR A 589 27.35 28.89 6.73
CA TYR A 589 27.71 27.51 7.04
C TYR A 589 28.88 27.00 6.18
N THR A 590 28.91 27.37 4.89
CA THR A 590 30.05 27.07 4.02
C THR A 590 31.33 27.70 4.56
N PHE A 591 31.27 28.94 5.05
CA PHE A 591 32.40 29.61 5.70
C PHE A 591 32.84 28.87 6.96
N LEU A 592 31.92 28.56 7.87
CA LEU A 592 32.22 27.81 9.10
C LEU A 592 32.87 26.46 8.79
N SER A 593 32.33 25.69 7.85
CA SER A 593 32.89 24.39 7.47
C SER A 593 34.24 24.49 6.77
N SER A 594 34.50 25.56 6.00
CA SER A 594 35.72 25.66 5.20
C SER A 594 36.88 26.26 5.97
N TYR A 595 36.59 27.20 6.89
CA TYR A 595 37.63 27.99 7.57
C TYR A 595 37.67 27.77 9.07
N ILE A 596 36.55 27.46 9.73
CA ILE A 596 36.48 27.31 11.19
C ILE A 596 36.61 25.85 11.63
N ASP A 597 35.95 24.90 10.97
CA ASP A 597 36.07 23.46 11.26
C ASP A 597 37.54 22.97 11.25
N PRO A 598 38.40 23.32 10.26
CA PRO A 598 39.80 22.88 10.27
C PRO A 598 40.62 23.38 11.47
N LEU A 599 40.22 24.49 12.10
CA LEU A 599 40.87 25.04 13.28
C LEU A 599 40.43 24.31 14.57
N ILE A 600 39.16 23.93 14.65
CA ILE A 600 38.57 23.29 15.84
C ILE A 600 38.79 21.78 15.84
N ARG A 601 38.67 21.13 14.68
CA ARG A 601 38.67 19.66 14.54
C ARG A 601 39.92 18.96 15.12
N PRO A 602 41.15 19.49 14.98
CA PRO A 602 42.33 18.90 15.63
C PRO A 602 42.27 18.93 17.16
N LEU A 603 41.66 19.97 17.74
CA LEU A 603 41.55 20.17 19.19
C LEU A 603 40.61 19.14 19.83
N LEU A 604 39.69 18.53 19.07
CA LEU A 604 38.75 17.52 19.57
C LEU A 604 39.42 16.27 20.13
N SER A 605 40.68 16.00 19.75
CA SER A 605 41.45 14.89 20.31
C SER A 605 41.65 15.00 21.82
N SER A 606 41.63 16.22 22.36
CA SER A 606 41.81 16.52 23.78
C SER A 606 40.51 16.48 24.60
N PHE A 607 39.35 16.34 23.94
CA PHE A 607 38.06 16.43 24.60
C PHE A 607 37.61 15.08 25.18
N PRO A 608 36.85 15.05 26.28
CA PRO A 608 36.18 13.84 26.77
C PRO A 608 35.28 13.21 25.70
N ASP A 609 35.14 11.88 25.69
CA ASP A 609 34.52 11.15 24.56
C ASP A 609 33.10 11.63 24.19
N LYS A 610 32.22 11.88 25.17
CA LYS A 610 30.86 12.39 24.90
C LYS A 610 30.90 13.80 24.30
N THR A 611 31.75 14.66 24.83
CA THR A 611 31.94 16.03 24.35
C THR A 611 32.52 16.04 22.94
N LYS A 612 33.51 15.18 22.69
CA LYS A 612 34.12 14.95 21.38
C LYS A 612 33.08 14.50 20.36
N TYR A 613 32.23 13.53 20.72
CA TYR A 613 31.12 13.09 19.87
C TYR A 613 30.17 14.26 19.53
N ILE A 614 29.71 15.01 20.53
CA ILE A 614 28.80 16.15 20.34
C ILE A 614 29.42 17.19 19.39
N TRP A 615 30.68 17.57 19.61
CA TRP A 615 31.37 18.53 18.76
C TRP A 615 31.57 18.00 17.35
N LYS A 616 31.91 16.72 17.19
CA LYS A 616 32.03 16.11 15.86
C LYS A 616 30.73 16.20 15.08
N GLN A 617 29.58 15.97 15.72
CA GLN A 617 28.27 16.11 15.07
C GLN A 617 27.93 17.57 14.74
N LYS A 618 28.24 18.52 15.63
CA LYS A 618 28.05 19.96 15.36
C LYS A 618 28.89 20.46 14.18
N LEU A 619 30.16 20.05 14.11
CA LEU A 619 31.04 20.40 12.99
C LEU A 619 30.56 19.76 11.68
N ASN A 620 30.04 18.53 11.74
CA ASN A 620 29.41 17.90 10.58
C ASN A 620 28.17 18.67 10.11
N ALA A 621 27.36 19.23 11.02
CA ALA A 621 26.20 20.03 10.65
C ALA A 621 26.59 21.27 9.82
N TRP A 622 27.70 21.94 10.14
CA TRP A 622 28.19 23.08 9.34
C TRP A 622 28.49 22.71 7.89
N LYS A 623 28.96 21.48 7.65
CA LYS A 623 29.33 21.01 6.31
C LYS A 623 28.15 20.51 5.49
N TYR A 624 27.17 19.90 6.15
CA TYR A 624 26.17 19.06 5.50
C TYR A 624 24.72 19.57 5.58
N GLY A 625 24.46 20.67 6.29
CA GLY A 625 23.15 21.34 6.26
C GLY A 625 22.62 21.73 7.63
N ALA A 626 21.80 22.79 7.61
CA ALA A 626 21.30 23.54 8.74
C ALA A 626 20.01 22.97 9.34
N GLY A 627 20.03 21.68 9.72
CA GLY A 627 18.87 21.04 10.36
C GLY A 627 18.47 21.61 11.73
N LEU A 628 18.95 22.80 12.09
CA LEU A 628 18.65 23.57 13.30
C LEU A 628 17.83 24.84 13.00
N ASP A 629 17.47 25.10 11.74
CA ASP A 629 16.68 26.28 11.37
C ASP A 629 15.24 26.24 11.93
N TYR A 630 14.80 25.07 12.40
CA TYR A 630 13.57 24.93 13.17
C TYR A 630 13.90 25.00 14.67
N ASN A 631 13.63 26.16 15.27
CA ASN A 631 13.54 26.27 16.73
C ASN A 631 12.43 25.34 17.23
N LEU A 632 12.81 24.17 17.74
CA LEU A 632 12.00 23.45 18.72
C LEU A 632 12.10 24.23 20.03
N ASN A 633 11.46 25.39 20.09
CA ASN A 633 11.23 26.08 21.35
C ASN A 633 10.28 25.22 22.18
N HIS A 634 10.85 24.32 22.97
CA HIS A 634 10.21 23.80 24.16
C HIS A 634 11.09 24.22 25.34
N THR A 635 10.80 25.40 25.85
CA THR A 635 10.90 25.64 27.29
C THR A 635 9.78 24.85 27.95
N GLU A 636 10.18 24.09 28.97
CA GLU A 636 9.40 23.25 29.91
C GLU A 636 9.19 21.78 29.51
#